data_AF-D0LLN4-F1
#
_entry.id   AF-D0LLN4-F1
#
_cell.length_a   1.000
_cell.length_b   1.000
_cell.length_c   1.000
_cell.angle_alpha   90.00
_cell.angle_beta   90.00
_cell.angle_gamma   90.00
#
_symmetry.space_group_name_H-M   'P 1'
#
loop_
_entity.id
_entity.type
_entity.pdbx_description
1 polymer ?
#
loop_
_entity_poly.entity_id
_entity_poly.type
_entity_poly.pdbx_seq_one_letter_code
_entity_poly.pdbx_strand_id
1 'polypeptide(L)'
;MKGENTGAVADAEGQANATGGGEAEAPADAVADTEASHIETTSVRTENGAIVVTGRLFRHGGGNGRPHRFSGQPAPTAPPPARRPARVAQMLAFAHRVDGEVERGEFESRSAAARHYGMTTGRITQLMSLLWLAPVIQEDVLYLEAVDGREPVSGQALEKIARIADWSEQRREWRLGRRGLNAWS
;
A
#
# COMPACT_ATOMS: atom_id res chain seq x y z
N MET A 1 -49.61 -32.13 0.92
CA MET A 1 -49.47 -32.84 -0.38
C MET A 1 -48.00 -33.07 -0.66
N LYS A 2 -47.68 -34.08 -1.48
CA LYS A 2 -46.33 -34.39 -1.96
C LYS A 2 -46.35 -34.39 -3.50
N GLY A 3 -45.19 -34.21 -4.11
CA GLY A 3 -44.97 -34.02 -5.56
C GLY A 3 -43.51 -33.62 -5.71
N GLU A 4 -42.53 -34.51 -5.90
CA GLU A 4 -42.50 -35.73 -6.72
C GLU A 4 -42.71 -35.39 -8.20
N ASN A 5 -41.60 -35.19 -8.90
CA ASN A 5 -41.48 -35.30 -10.34
C ASN A 5 -40.31 -36.27 -10.62
N THR A 6 -40.54 -37.29 -11.43
CA THR A 6 -39.70 -38.49 -11.51
C THR A 6 -39.63 -39.01 -12.95
N GLY A 7 -38.43 -39.35 -13.41
CA GLY A 7 -38.15 -39.89 -14.75
C GLY A 7 -37.43 -38.87 -15.65
N ALA A 8 -36.47 -39.27 -16.49
CA ALA A 8 -35.85 -40.58 -16.70
C ALA A 8 -34.39 -40.36 -17.21
N VAL A 9 -33.35 -41.08 -16.74
CA VAL A 9 -32.78 -42.34 -17.31
C VAL A 9 -33.02 -42.56 -18.82
N ALA A 10 -32.05 -42.95 -19.66
CA ALA A 10 -30.57 -43.05 -19.56
C ALA A 10 -30.02 -43.04 -21.03
N ASP A 11 -28.80 -43.40 -21.45
CA ASP A 11 -27.56 -44.03 -20.93
C ASP A 11 -26.37 -43.38 -21.72
N ALA A 12 -25.12 -43.23 -21.24
CA ALA A 12 -24.08 -44.17 -20.78
C ALA A 12 -23.24 -44.86 -21.90
N GLU A 13 -22.13 -44.21 -22.29
CA GLU A 13 -20.90 -44.83 -22.82
C GLU A 13 -19.76 -43.79 -22.73
N GLY A 14 -18.49 -44.13 -22.48
CA GLY A 14 -17.97 -45.46 -22.16
C GLY A 14 -16.50 -45.69 -22.56
N GLN A 15 -15.58 -44.79 -22.21
CA GLN A 15 -14.15 -45.01 -22.49
C GLN A 15 -13.23 -44.40 -21.44
N ALA A 16 -12.59 -45.27 -20.66
CA ALA A 16 -11.44 -44.95 -19.82
C ALA A 16 -10.15 -45.40 -20.53
N ASN A 17 -9.07 -44.64 -20.37
CA ASN A 17 -7.72 -45.10 -20.64
C ASN A 17 -6.80 -44.57 -19.53
N ALA A 18 -5.74 -45.31 -19.20
CA ALA A 18 -4.90 -45.04 -18.03
C ALA A 18 -3.45 -45.50 -18.20
N THR A 19 -2.56 -44.90 -17.41
CA THR A 19 -1.13 -45.25 -17.21
C THR A 19 -0.14 -44.55 -18.15
N GLY A 20 0.97 -44.06 -17.57
CA GLY A 20 2.01 -43.27 -18.24
C GLY A 20 1.74 -41.77 -18.11
N GLY A 21 2.55 -40.94 -17.43
CA GLY A 21 3.84 -41.21 -16.77
C GLY A 21 4.98 -40.55 -17.55
N GLY A 22 5.22 -39.26 -17.28
CA GLY A 22 6.26 -38.44 -17.89
C GLY A 22 6.26 -37.05 -17.26
N GLU A 23 7.46 -36.48 -17.08
CA GLU A 23 7.69 -35.18 -16.43
C GLU A 23 7.85 -34.05 -17.47
N ALA A 24 8.15 -32.83 -16.98
CA ALA A 24 8.37 -31.59 -17.73
C ALA A 24 7.12 -30.96 -18.38
N GLU A 25 6.98 -29.62 -18.47
CA GLU A 25 7.80 -28.54 -17.90
C GLU A 25 6.92 -27.29 -17.68
N ALA A 26 7.23 -26.48 -16.66
CA ALA A 26 6.66 -25.15 -16.48
C ALA A 26 7.78 -24.20 -16.01
N PRO A 27 7.89 -22.98 -16.56
CA PRO A 27 9.08 -22.15 -16.35
C PRO A 27 9.14 -21.61 -14.91
N ALA A 28 10.16 -22.03 -14.18
CA ALA A 28 10.53 -21.41 -12.92
C ALA A 28 11.40 -20.17 -13.19
N ASP A 29 10.86 -18.98 -12.90
CA ASP A 29 11.66 -17.76 -12.87
C ASP A 29 12.74 -17.88 -11.78
N ALA A 30 13.99 -17.67 -12.15
CA ALA A 30 15.13 -18.10 -11.35
C ALA A 30 15.38 -17.18 -10.14
N VAL A 31 14.70 -17.48 -9.03
CA VAL A 31 15.19 -17.10 -7.69
C VAL A 31 16.47 -17.91 -7.46
N ALA A 32 17.61 -17.30 -7.77
CA ALA A 32 18.92 -17.93 -7.60
C ALA A 32 19.22 -18.09 -6.10
N ASP A 33 18.81 -19.24 -5.55
CA ASP A 33 19.19 -19.71 -4.22
C ASP A 33 20.72 -19.83 -4.20
N THR A 34 21.36 -18.76 -3.74
CA THR A 34 22.81 -18.69 -3.65
C THR A 34 23.18 -19.55 -2.48
N GLU A 35 23.59 -20.79 -2.76
CA GLU A 35 24.05 -21.79 -1.79
C GLU A 35 25.27 -21.22 -1.04
N ALA A 36 24.98 -20.43 -0.02
CA ALA A 36 25.93 -19.61 0.70
C ALA A 36 26.68 -20.50 1.69
N SER A 37 27.70 -21.20 1.15
CA SER A 37 28.57 -22.15 1.84
C SER A 37 28.78 -21.75 3.30
N HIS A 38 28.33 -22.62 4.21
CA HIS A 38 28.33 -22.33 5.64
C HIS A 38 29.77 -22.37 6.18
N ILE A 39 30.47 -21.24 6.08
CA ILE A 39 31.77 -21.06 6.72
C ILE A 39 31.53 -20.99 8.23
N GLU A 40 31.73 -22.13 8.90
CA GLU A 40 31.67 -22.21 10.35
C GLU A 40 32.55 -21.11 10.98
N THR A 41 31.96 -20.34 11.88
CA THR A 41 32.65 -19.22 12.54
C THR A 41 33.51 -19.76 13.67
N THR A 42 34.71 -20.21 13.35
CA THR A 42 35.66 -20.72 14.35
C THR A 42 36.28 -19.58 15.15
N SER A 43 36.60 -19.83 16.42
CA SER A 43 37.25 -18.83 17.28
C SER A 43 38.42 -19.44 18.03
N VAL A 44 39.59 -18.85 17.84
CA VAL A 44 40.87 -19.32 18.40
C VAL A 44 41.38 -18.25 19.36
N ARG A 45 41.61 -18.63 20.62
CA ARG A 45 42.31 -17.76 21.58
C ARG A 45 43.82 -17.90 21.35
N THR A 46 44.49 -16.77 21.14
CA THR A 46 45.95 -16.72 20.99
C THR A 46 46.64 -16.72 22.34
N GLU A 47 47.95 -17.00 22.35
CA GLU A 47 48.84 -16.90 23.52
C GLU A 47 48.76 -15.51 24.20
N ASN A 48 48.56 -14.45 23.42
CA ASN A 48 48.40 -13.08 23.88
C ASN A 48 46.99 -12.75 24.40
N GLY A 49 46.15 -13.77 24.65
CA GLY A 49 44.79 -13.66 25.20
C GLY A 49 43.71 -13.17 24.23
N ALA A 50 44.10 -12.63 23.06
CA ALA A 50 43.16 -12.17 22.04
C ALA A 50 42.38 -13.33 21.40
N ILE A 51 41.13 -13.08 21.01
CA ILE A 51 40.29 -14.06 20.30
C ILE A 51 40.28 -13.67 18.82
N VAL A 52 40.89 -14.51 17.99
CA VAL A 52 40.80 -14.43 16.52
C VAL A 52 39.55 -15.21 16.11
N VAL A 53 38.65 -14.57 15.37
CA VAL A 53 37.42 -15.19 14.85
C VAL A 53 37.53 -15.27 13.33
N THR A 54 37.53 -16.49 12.81
CA THR A 54 37.74 -16.76 11.38
C THR A 54 36.42 -17.25 10.78
N GLY A 55 35.86 -16.48 9.84
CA GLY A 55 34.55 -16.78 9.23
C GLY A 55 33.91 -15.54 8.60
N ARG A 56 32.70 -15.70 8.05
CA ARG A 56 31.96 -14.59 7.42
C ARG A 56 31.25 -13.72 8.47
N LEU A 57 31.98 -12.76 9.04
CA LEU A 57 31.43 -11.79 9.98
C LEU A 57 30.85 -10.55 9.28
N PHE A 58 29.62 -10.20 9.67
CA PHE A 58 28.96 -8.96 9.27
C PHE A 58 29.25 -7.86 10.30
N ARG A 59 29.50 -6.63 9.82
CA ARG A 59 29.77 -5.44 10.64
C ARG A 59 28.48 -4.67 10.93
N HIS A 60 28.13 -4.55 12.20
CA HIS A 60 26.93 -3.87 12.69
C HIS A 60 27.29 -2.56 13.40
N GLY A 61 26.63 -1.48 13.00
CA GLY A 61 26.68 -0.18 13.68
C GLY A 61 28.00 0.60 13.58
N GLY A 62 28.08 1.68 14.35
CA GLY A 62 29.24 2.56 14.47
C GLY A 62 29.24 3.78 13.56
N GLY A 63 28.13 4.54 13.57
CA GLY A 63 28.18 5.99 13.46
C GLY A 63 28.18 6.63 14.87
N ASN A 64 28.37 7.95 14.94
CA ASN A 64 28.19 8.77 16.14
C ASN A 64 28.95 8.23 17.39
N GLY A 65 30.23 7.90 17.23
CA GLY A 65 31.13 7.53 18.33
C GLY A 65 30.89 6.14 18.96
N ARG A 66 29.94 5.34 18.44
CA ARG A 66 29.68 3.99 18.96
C ARG A 66 30.68 2.97 18.36
N PRO A 67 31.19 2.01 19.15
CA PRO A 67 32.07 0.97 18.62
C PRO A 67 31.32 0.04 17.64
N HIS A 68 32.05 -0.52 16.68
CA HIS A 68 31.51 -1.55 15.78
C HIS A 68 31.28 -2.87 16.53
N ARG A 69 30.18 -3.55 16.22
CA ARG A 69 29.94 -4.94 16.62
C ARG A 69 30.08 -5.84 15.39
N PHE A 70 30.55 -7.06 15.59
CA PHE A 70 30.57 -8.10 14.55
C PHE A 70 29.65 -9.26 14.96
N SER A 71 29.01 -9.92 14.00
CA SER A 71 28.25 -11.16 14.21
C SER A 71 28.24 -12.03 12.96
N GLY A 72 27.95 -13.32 13.10
CA GLY A 72 27.79 -14.25 11.97
C GLY A 72 26.44 -14.16 11.23
N GLN A 73 25.63 -13.14 11.53
CA GLN A 73 24.31 -12.92 10.93
C GLN A 73 24.27 -11.56 10.21
N PRO A 74 23.66 -11.46 9.02
CA PRO A 74 23.47 -10.19 8.34
C PRO A 74 22.65 -9.21 9.18
N ALA A 75 22.69 -7.93 8.82
CA ALA A 75 21.70 -6.98 9.32
C ALA A 75 20.30 -7.44 8.88
N PRO A 76 19.27 -7.39 9.74
CA PRO A 76 17.89 -7.63 9.31
C PRO A 76 17.55 -6.71 8.14
N THR A 77 17.04 -7.28 7.04
CA THR A 77 16.51 -6.50 5.93
C THR A 77 15.45 -5.55 6.46
N ALA A 78 15.48 -4.29 6.03
CA ALA A 78 14.47 -3.31 6.43
C ALA A 78 13.07 -3.83 6.04
N PRO A 79 12.04 -3.65 6.89
CA PRO A 79 10.69 -4.07 6.55
C PRO A 79 10.22 -3.33 5.28
N PRO A 80 9.34 -3.95 4.47
CA PRO A 80 8.77 -3.28 3.31
C PRO A 80 8.01 -2.01 3.74
N PRO A 81 8.04 -0.93 2.92
CA PRO A 81 7.49 0.36 3.30
C PRO A 81 5.97 0.28 3.53
N ALA A 82 5.50 0.86 4.63
CA ALA A 82 4.11 0.77 5.05
C ALA A 82 3.22 1.71 4.21
N ARG A 83 2.49 1.12 3.26
CA ARG A 83 1.54 1.82 2.39
C ARG A 83 0.13 1.84 2.98
N ARG A 84 -0.58 2.94 2.81
CA ARG A 84 -2.01 3.10 3.13
C ARG A 84 -2.63 4.19 2.24
N PRO A 85 -3.95 4.21 1.99
CA PRO A 85 -4.59 5.33 1.33
C PRO A 85 -4.31 6.65 2.06
N ALA A 86 -3.91 7.69 1.32
CA ALA A 86 -3.58 9.01 1.86
C ALA A 86 -4.78 9.63 2.58
N ARG A 87 -4.52 10.47 3.59
CA ARG A 87 -5.56 11.15 4.36
C ARG A 87 -6.46 12.03 3.49
N VAL A 88 -5.92 12.60 2.40
CA VAL A 88 -6.70 13.35 1.41
C VAL A 88 -7.60 12.47 0.55
N ALA A 89 -7.17 11.24 0.21
CA ALA A 89 -8.01 10.25 -0.48
C ALA A 89 -9.20 9.84 0.40
N GLN A 90 -8.93 9.52 1.67
CA GLN A 90 -9.96 9.20 2.66
C GLN A 90 -10.93 10.37 2.89
N MET A 91 -10.44 11.61 2.92
CA MET A 91 -11.28 12.81 3.02
C MET A 91 -12.19 13.01 1.80
N LEU A 92 -11.69 12.77 0.59
CA LEU A 92 -12.48 12.90 -0.64
C LEU A 92 -13.53 11.78 -0.75
N ALA A 93 -13.17 10.53 -0.44
CA ALA A 93 -14.13 9.42 -0.40
C ALA A 93 -15.24 9.67 0.65
N PHE A 94 -14.89 10.21 1.82
CA PHE A 94 -15.88 10.60 2.82
C PHE A 94 -16.71 11.82 2.39
N ALA A 95 -16.15 12.75 1.60
CA ALA A 95 -16.91 13.86 1.03
C ALA A 95 -18.03 13.36 0.10
N HIS A 96 -17.71 12.48 -0.85
CA HIS A 96 -18.69 11.84 -1.73
C HIS A 96 -19.76 11.07 -0.98
N ARG A 97 -19.37 10.32 0.06
CA ARG A 97 -20.32 9.63 0.94
C ARG A 97 -21.33 10.60 1.56
N VAL A 98 -20.84 11.65 2.21
CA VAL A 98 -21.69 12.63 2.91
C VAL A 98 -22.59 13.41 1.95
N ASP A 99 -22.12 13.72 0.74
CA ASP A 99 -22.94 14.40 -0.25
C ASP A 99 -24.07 13.48 -0.74
N GLY A 100 -23.77 12.23 -1.07
CA GLY A 100 -24.78 11.24 -1.44
C GLY A 100 -25.79 10.94 -0.32
N GLU A 101 -25.39 10.98 0.95
CA GLU A 101 -26.31 10.88 2.10
C GLU A 101 -27.28 12.07 2.17
N VAL A 102 -26.83 13.28 1.81
CA VAL A 102 -27.70 14.47 1.70
C VAL A 102 -28.60 14.39 0.47
N GLU A 103 -28.08 13.97 -0.69
CA GLU A 103 -28.86 13.80 -1.93
C GLU A 103 -29.97 12.74 -1.80
N ARG A 104 -29.73 11.67 -1.05
CA ARG A 104 -30.75 10.65 -0.72
C ARG A 104 -31.73 11.08 0.38
N GLY A 105 -31.53 12.25 0.99
CA GLY A 105 -32.38 12.77 2.06
C GLY A 105 -32.17 12.12 3.43
N GLU A 106 -31.08 11.37 3.64
CA GLU A 106 -30.72 10.81 4.97
C GLU A 106 -30.34 11.94 5.94
N PHE A 107 -29.82 13.05 5.41
CA PHE A 107 -29.62 14.30 6.15
C PHE A 107 -30.23 15.49 5.39
N GLU A 108 -31.09 16.26 6.07
CA GLU A 108 -31.68 17.53 5.60
C GLU A 108 -30.66 18.50 4.97
N SER A 109 -29.43 18.49 5.48
CA SER A 109 -28.35 19.32 4.96
C SER A 109 -26.99 18.77 5.36
N ARG A 110 -25.92 19.21 4.65
CA ARG A 110 -24.53 19.02 5.06
C ARG A 110 -24.30 19.47 6.52
N SER A 111 -24.94 20.57 6.96
CA SER A 111 -24.88 21.03 8.36
C SER A 111 -25.54 20.08 9.37
N ALA A 112 -26.55 19.31 8.97
CA ALA A 112 -27.12 18.24 9.80
C ALA A 112 -26.19 17.02 9.87
N ALA A 113 -25.63 16.60 8.73
CA ALA A 113 -24.61 15.54 8.67
C ALA A 113 -23.39 15.87 9.53
N ALA A 114 -22.92 17.13 9.53
CA ALA A 114 -21.82 17.58 10.40
C ALA A 114 -22.10 17.33 11.88
N ARG A 115 -23.31 17.68 12.36
CA ARG A 115 -23.72 17.43 13.75
C ARG A 115 -23.77 15.93 14.07
N HIS A 116 -24.30 15.12 13.15
CA HIS A 116 -24.34 13.66 13.29
C HIS A 116 -22.93 13.05 13.40
N TYR A 117 -22.00 13.48 12.55
CA TYR A 117 -20.60 13.02 12.55
C TYR A 117 -19.69 13.73 13.58
N GLY A 118 -20.24 14.52 14.51
CA GLY A 118 -19.47 15.22 15.54
C GLY A 118 -18.48 16.27 15.01
N MET A 119 -18.70 16.78 13.79
CA MET A 119 -17.80 17.71 13.10
C MET A 119 -18.27 19.17 13.22
N THR A 120 -17.31 20.09 13.27
CA THR A 120 -17.60 21.53 13.18
C THR A 120 -17.98 21.93 11.75
N THR A 121 -18.78 22.99 11.61
CA THR A 121 -19.18 23.54 10.29
C THR A 121 -17.98 23.83 9.40
N GLY A 122 -16.91 24.42 9.94
CA GLY A 122 -15.67 24.68 9.19
C GLY A 122 -14.99 23.41 8.69
N ARG A 123 -15.01 22.32 9.48
CA ARG A 123 -14.40 21.04 9.09
C ARG A 123 -15.18 20.33 7.99
N ILE A 124 -16.51 20.34 8.02
CA ILE A 124 -17.29 19.79 6.90
C ILE A 124 -17.16 20.67 5.65
N THR A 125 -17.14 22.00 5.76
CA THR A 125 -16.96 22.88 4.58
C THR A 125 -15.62 22.61 3.89
N GLN A 126 -14.54 22.42 4.65
CA GLN A 126 -13.25 21.98 4.10
C GLN A 126 -13.35 20.63 3.38
N LEU A 127 -14.08 19.66 3.95
CA LEU A 127 -14.30 18.35 3.33
C LEU A 127 -15.07 18.46 2.01
N MET A 128 -16.19 19.18 2.01
CA MET A 128 -17.08 19.41 0.87
C MET A 128 -16.39 20.20 -0.25
N SER A 129 -15.46 21.10 0.07
CA SER A 129 -14.70 21.85 -0.94
C SER A 129 -13.88 20.96 -1.87
N LEU A 130 -13.50 19.74 -1.44
CA LEU A 130 -12.79 18.79 -2.31
C LEU A 130 -13.63 18.32 -3.51
N LEU A 131 -14.96 18.42 -3.43
CA LEU A 131 -15.89 18.08 -4.51
C LEU A 131 -15.86 19.10 -5.66
N TRP A 132 -15.23 20.28 -5.46
CA TRP A 132 -15.03 21.31 -6.50
C TRP A 132 -13.78 21.08 -7.36
N LEU A 133 -12.97 20.07 -7.03
CA LEU A 133 -11.87 19.62 -7.88
C LEU A 133 -12.41 19.07 -9.21
N ALA A 134 -11.68 19.28 -10.30
CA ALA A 134 -11.98 18.66 -11.59
C ALA A 134 -12.01 17.12 -11.45
N PRO A 135 -12.93 16.38 -12.10
CA PRO A 135 -13.10 14.94 -11.89
C PRO A 135 -11.82 14.11 -12.00
N VAL A 136 -10.95 14.40 -12.99
CA VAL A 136 -9.65 13.72 -13.15
C VAL A 136 -8.67 13.97 -11.98
N ILE A 137 -8.79 15.10 -11.28
CA ILE A 137 -8.00 15.40 -10.06
C ILE A 137 -8.61 14.66 -8.87
N GLN A 138 -9.93 14.48 -8.82
CA GLN A 138 -10.58 13.67 -7.80
C GLN A 138 -10.14 12.20 -7.91
N GLU A 139 -10.13 11.65 -9.13
CA GLU A 139 -9.61 10.31 -9.43
C GLU A 139 -8.13 10.16 -9.02
N ASP A 140 -7.25 11.06 -9.48
CA ASP A 140 -5.84 11.12 -9.10
C ASP A 140 -5.64 11.17 -7.56
N VAL A 141 -6.52 11.87 -6.83
CA VAL A 141 -6.46 11.99 -5.36
C VAL A 141 -6.91 10.72 -4.65
N LEU A 142 -7.87 9.97 -5.19
CA LEU A 142 -8.32 8.70 -4.60
C LEU A 142 -7.23 7.61 -4.64
N TYR A 143 -6.38 7.63 -5.67
CA TYR A 143 -5.23 6.71 -5.80
C TYR A 143 -3.96 7.15 -5.07
N LEU A 144 -3.99 8.22 -4.27
CA LEU A 144 -2.83 8.63 -3.47
C LEU A 144 -2.61 7.70 -2.27
N GLU A 145 -1.37 7.23 -2.10
CA GLU A 145 -0.92 6.52 -0.91
C GLU A 145 -0.03 7.40 -0.02
N ALA A 146 -0.19 7.26 1.29
CA ALA A 146 0.84 7.66 2.26
C ALA A 146 1.80 6.48 2.48
N VAL A 147 3.10 6.76 2.38
CA VAL A 147 4.18 5.76 2.49
C VAL A 147 4.97 6.06 3.76
N ASP A 148 5.11 5.07 4.65
CA ASP A 148 5.75 5.22 5.97
C ASP A 148 5.20 6.41 6.78
N GLY A 149 3.89 6.66 6.62
CA GLY A 149 3.17 7.77 7.26
C GLY A 149 3.37 9.15 6.60
N ARG A 150 4.22 9.28 5.58
CA ARG A 150 4.37 10.50 4.79
C ARG A 150 3.20 10.67 3.82
N GLU A 151 2.38 11.69 4.07
CA GLU A 151 1.29 12.07 3.16
C GLU A 151 1.86 12.71 1.88
N PRO A 152 1.39 12.34 0.68
CA PRO A 152 1.94 12.83 -0.59
C PRO A 152 1.45 14.25 -0.95
N VAL A 153 0.30 14.68 -0.42
CA VAL A 153 -0.28 16.01 -0.64
C VAL A 153 -0.89 16.52 0.67
N SER A 154 -0.68 17.79 1.00
CA SER A 154 -1.34 18.42 2.14
C SER A 154 -2.76 18.87 1.77
N GLY A 155 -3.71 18.71 2.70
CA GLY A 155 -5.09 19.12 2.49
C GLY A 155 -5.23 20.62 2.14
N GLN A 156 -4.36 21.48 2.69
CA GLN A 156 -4.33 22.91 2.35
C GLN A 156 -3.87 23.20 0.91
N ALA A 157 -2.95 22.40 0.36
CA ALA A 157 -2.56 22.54 -1.05
C ALA A 157 -3.72 22.15 -1.97
N LEU A 158 -4.41 21.06 -1.64
CA LEU A 158 -5.56 20.58 -2.40
C LEU A 158 -6.77 21.53 -2.31
N GLU A 159 -7.03 22.10 -1.13
CA GLU A 159 -8.08 23.11 -0.92
C GLU A 159 -7.81 24.40 -1.71
N LYS A 160 -6.54 24.82 -1.87
CA LYS A 160 -6.18 25.95 -2.74
C LYS A 160 -6.52 25.67 -4.20
N ILE A 161 -6.26 24.46 -4.70
CA ILE A 161 -6.61 24.05 -6.07
C ILE A 161 -8.13 24.02 -6.23
N ALA A 162 -8.87 23.43 -5.28
CA ALA A 162 -10.32 23.32 -5.34
C ALA A 162 -11.07 24.67 -5.36
N ARG A 163 -10.44 25.76 -4.91
CA ARG A 163 -10.99 27.14 -4.96
C ARG A 163 -10.81 27.83 -6.31
N ILE A 164 -10.07 27.22 -7.26
CA ILE A 164 -9.88 27.74 -8.62
C ILE A 164 -11.09 27.35 -9.48
N ALA A 165 -11.78 28.32 -10.07
CA ALA A 165 -13.02 28.07 -10.82
C ALA A 165 -12.82 27.34 -12.17
N ASP A 166 -11.69 27.54 -12.85
CA ASP A 166 -11.38 26.87 -14.12
C ASP A 166 -10.66 25.53 -13.87
N TRP A 167 -11.27 24.42 -14.31
CA TRP A 167 -10.69 23.08 -14.21
C TRP A 167 -9.39 22.90 -15.02
N SER A 168 -9.14 23.70 -16.05
CA SER A 168 -7.89 23.72 -16.83
C SER A 168 -6.75 24.33 -16.03
N GLU A 169 -7.04 25.41 -15.31
CA GLU A 169 -6.18 26.07 -14.35
C GLU A 169 -5.86 25.10 -13.19
N GLN A 170 -6.89 24.46 -12.60
CA GLN A 170 -6.70 23.40 -11.60
C GLN A 170 -5.78 22.27 -12.10
N ARG A 171 -6.01 21.75 -13.32
CA ARG A 171 -5.18 20.69 -13.93
C ARG A 171 -3.74 21.16 -14.21
N ARG A 172 -3.46 22.45 -14.32
CA ARG A 172 -2.09 22.96 -14.42
C ARG A 172 -1.42 22.98 -13.05
N GLU A 173 -2.07 23.55 -12.04
CA GLU A 173 -1.53 23.64 -10.67
C GLU A 173 -1.33 22.26 -10.04
N TRP A 174 -2.26 21.33 -10.28
CA TRP A 174 -2.12 19.94 -9.86
C TRP A 174 -0.87 19.26 -10.44
N ARG A 175 -0.63 19.42 -11.76
CA ARG A 175 0.57 18.88 -12.43
C ARG A 175 1.87 19.58 -12.02
N LEU A 176 1.81 20.87 -11.64
CA LEU A 176 2.95 21.58 -11.05
C LEU A 176 3.29 21.02 -9.66
N GLY A 177 2.30 20.88 -8.78
CA GLY A 177 2.47 20.27 -7.46
C GLY A 177 3.00 18.84 -7.53
N ARG A 178 2.41 17.99 -8.38
CA ARG A 178 2.85 16.59 -8.59
C ARG A 178 4.30 16.49 -9.07
N ARG A 179 4.79 17.41 -9.92
CA ARG A 179 6.21 17.42 -10.32
C ARG A 179 7.16 17.78 -9.17
N GLY A 180 6.77 18.69 -8.28
CA GLY A 180 7.57 19.01 -7.09
C GLY A 180 7.65 17.86 -6.08
N LEU A 181 6.65 16.99 -6.06
CA LEU A 181 6.57 15.81 -5.19
C LEU A 181 7.37 14.62 -5.75
N ASN A 182 7.27 14.37 -7.06
CA ASN A 182 7.98 13.26 -7.72
C ASN A 182 9.51 13.46 -7.81
N ALA A 183 10.03 14.64 -7.45
CA ALA A 183 11.46 14.95 -7.47
C ALA A 183 12.26 14.38 -6.27
N TRP A 184 11.58 13.67 -5.36
CA TRP A 184 12.15 13.09 -4.12
C TRP A 184 11.65 11.66 -3.87
N SER A 185 11.54 10.87 -4.94
CA SER A 185 11.30 9.42 -4.93
C SER A 185 12.37 8.68 -5.74
#